data_AF-A0A8T3M148-F1
#
_entry.id   AF-A0A8T3M148-F1
#
_cell.length_a   1.000
_cell.length_b   1.000
_cell.length_c   1.000
_cell.angle_alpha   90.00
_cell.angle_beta   90.00
_cell.angle_gamma   90.00
#
_symmetry.space_group_name_H-M   'P 1'
#
loop_
_entity.id
_entity.type
_entity.pdbx_description
1 polymer ?
#
loop_
_entity_poly.entity_id
_entity_poly.type
_entity_poly.pdbx_seq_one_letter_code
_entity_poly.pdbx_strand_id
1 'polypeptide(L)'
;MVDTTGRWRRIDVGFARSGTWDIAGIAMGMADDDETPLPPCPTCGASKAVPILYGYPTFELFVASERGEVRLGGCIIGEESPDYECGGCGNALPWVRAED
;
A
#
# COMPACT_ATOMS: atom_id res chain seq x y z
N MET A 1 21.18 25.44 11.69
CA MET A 1 22.34 25.90 10.91
C MET A 1 21.93 25.86 9.44
N VAL A 2 21.84 27.01 8.76
CA VAL A 2 21.34 27.15 7.38
C VAL A 2 22.49 26.82 6.41
N ASP A 3 22.23 26.08 5.32
CA ASP A 3 23.28 25.82 4.32
C ASP A 3 23.42 26.98 3.31
N THR A 4 24.49 26.96 2.51
CA THR A 4 24.91 28.02 1.59
C THR A 4 23.92 28.34 0.46
N THR A 5 22.83 27.57 0.32
CA THR A 5 21.72 27.85 -0.60
C THR A 5 20.56 28.62 0.05
N GLY A 6 20.67 28.96 1.34
CA GLY A 6 19.60 29.65 2.08
C GLY A 6 18.44 28.73 2.49
N ARG A 7 18.56 27.41 2.30
CA ARG A 7 17.55 26.44 2.72
C ARG A 7 17.68 26.13 4.21
N TRP A 8 16.60 26.36 4.95
CA TRP A 8 16.50 25.89 6.33
C TRP A 8 16.18 24.40 6.32
N ARG A 9 17.06 23.56 6.90
CA ARG A 9 16.69 22.18 7.22
C ARG A 9 15.71 22.22 8.39
N ARG A 10 14.43 22.01 8.10
CA ARG A 10 13.40 21.87 9.12
C ARG A 10 13.49 20.50 9.79
N ILE A 11 13.63 20.52 11.11
CA ILE A 11 12.88 19.65 12.01
C ILE A 11 11.55 20.38 12.20
N ASP A 12 10.47 19.88 11.61
CA ASP A 12 9.09 20.34 11.82
C ASP A 12 8.23 19.11 11.51
N VAL A 13 7.53 18.45 12.45
CA VAL A 13 6.39 18.95 13.25
C VAL A 13 5.53 19.87 12.39
N GLY A 14 4.59 19.24 11.67
CA GLY A 14 3.90 19.82 10.53
C GLY A 14 3.22 21.17 10.80
N PHE A 15 3.42 22.10 9.86
CA PHE A 15 2.43 23.11 9.54
C PHE A 15 2.63 23.61 8.10
N ALA A 16 1.53 23.52 7.33
CA ALA A 16 1.41 23.71 5.89
C ALA A 16 1.83 25.09 5.39
N ARG A 17 2.50 25.15 4.23
CA ARG A 17 2.47 26.17 3.15
C ARG A 17 3.08 25.48 1.92
N SER A 18 2.49 25.39 0.74
CA SER A 18 1.94 26.47 -0.09
C SER A 18 1.39 25.83 -1.38
N GLY A 19 0.15 26.12 -1.73
CA GLY A 19 -0.44 25.81 -3.03
C GLY A 19 -1.56 26.81 -3.29
N THR A 20 -1.61 27.39 -4.49
CA THR A 20 -2.61 28.38 -4.91
C THR A 20 -3.97 27.70 -5.10
N TRP A 21 -5.01 28.41 -4.65
CA TRP A 21 -6.37 27.90 -4.56
C TRP A 21 -7.07 28.13 -5.90
N ASP A 22 -7.14 27.10 -6.76
CA ASP A 22 -8.08 27.11 -7.88
C ASP A 22 -9.44 26.59 -7.40
N ILE A 23 -10.39 27.53 -7.38
CA ILE A 23 -11.79 27.36 -6.95
C ILE A 23 -12.62 26.63 -8.02
N ALA A 24 -12.28 25.37 -8.33
CA ALA A 24 -13.16 24.45 -9.04
C ALA A 24 -12.67 23.00 -8.89
N GLY A 25 -13.12 22.29 -7.85
CA GLY A 25 -12.93 20.84 -7.77
C GLY A 25 -12.63 20.30 -6.38
N ILE A 26 -13.56 20.46 -5.45
CA ILE A 26 -13.59 19.63 -4.24
C ILE A 26 -14.02 18.23 -4.68
N ALA A 27 -13.05 17.37 -5.01
CA ALA A 27 -13.22 15.92 -5.04
C ALA A 27 -11.85 15.23 -4.98
N MET A 28 -11.62 14.51 -3.87
CA MET A 28 -10.64 13.42 -3.70
C MET A 28 -9.18 13.84 -3.87
N GLY A 29 -8.41 14.00 -2.79
CA GLY A 29 -8.01 12.92 -1.90
C GLY A 29 -6.50 12.78 -2.07
N MET A 30 -5.76 13.03 -0.99
CA MET A 30 -4.32 12.84 -0.94
C MET A 30 -4.03 11.36 -1.20
N ALA A 31 -3.45 11.03 -2.35
CA ALA A 31 -2.83 9.73 -2.58
C ALA A 31 -1.35 9.90 -2.21
N ASP A 32 -0.94 9.24 -1.13
CA ASP A 32 0.46 9.09 -0.74
C ASP A 32 1.24 8.35 -1.86
N ASP A 33 2.46 8.81 -2.17
CA ASP A 33 3.38 8.29 -3.20
C ASP A 33 3.74 6.78 -3.01
N ASP A 34 2.86 5.85 -3.44
CA ASP A 34 3.18 4.45 -3.80
C ASP A 34 2.09 3.79 -4.69
N GLU A 35 1.28 4.55 -5.43
CA GLU A 35 0.21 3.99 -6.27
C GLU A 35 0.74 3.62 -7.68
N THR A 36 1.75 2.73 -7.77
CA THR A 36 2.00 2.06 -9.06
C THR A 36 1.12 0.82 -9.10
N PRO A 37 0.11 0.74 -9.99
CA PRO A 37 -0.77 -0.42 -10.05
C PRO A 37 0.06 -1.69 -10.28
N LEU A 38 -0.08 -2.65 -9.36
CA LEU A 38 0.57 -3.94 -9.45
C LEU A 38 0.28 -4.57 -10.83
N PRO A 39 1.28 -5.17 -11.50
CA PRO A 39 1.03 -5.86 -12.74
C PRO A 39 -0.01 -6.98 -12.51
N PRO A 40 -0.81 -7.32 -13.53
CA PRO A 40 -1.76 -8.42 -13.42
C PRO A 40 -1.02 -9.72 -13.11
N CYS A 41 -1.65 -10.56 -12.28
CA CYS A 41 -1.08 -11.85 -11.90
C CYS A 41 -0.76 -12.68 -13.15
N PRO A 42 0.48 -13.15 -13.35
CA PRO A 42 0.85 -13.93 -14.55
C PRO A 42 0.16 -15.30 -14.62
N THR A 43 -0.39 -15.78 -13.50
CA THR A 43 -1.02 -17.10 -13.41
C THR A 43 -2.50 -17.07 -13.79
N CYS A 44 -3.23 -16.02 -13.42
CA CYS A 44 -4.68 -15.95 -13.64
C CYS A 44 -5.16 -14.65 -14.30
N GLY A 45 -4.28 -13.67 -14.52
CA GLY A 45 -4.61 -12.38 -15.12
C GLY A 45 -5.32 -11.39 -14.20
N ALA A 46 -5.61 -11.74 -12.93
CA ALA A 46 -6.27 -10.83 -12.01
C ALA A 46 -5.33 -9.70 -11.55
N SER A 47 -5.83 -8.47 -11.54
CA SER A 47 -5.12 -7.28 -11.03
C SER A 47 -5.40 -6.99 -9.56
N LYS A 48 -6.29 -7.76 -8.92
CA LYS A 48 -6.64 -7.59 -7.50
C LYS A 48 -5.59 -8.26 -6.62
N ALA A 49 -4.86 -7.46 -5.84
CA ALA A 49 -4.06 -7.93 -4.72
C ALA A 49 -4.87 -7.81 -3.41
N VAL A 50 -4.69 -8.77 -2.52
CA VAL A 50 -5.35 -8.85 -1.21
C VAL A 50 -4.24 -8.94 -0.15
N PRO A 51 -4.27 -8.10 0.91
CA PRO A 51 -3.25 -8.13 1.95
C PRO A 51 -3.35 -9.40 2.78
N ILE A 52 -2.20 -9.92 3.19
CA ILE A 52 -2.09 -11.06 4.10
C ILE A 52 -1.80 -10.53 5.51
N LEU A 53 -2.70 -10.84 6.45
CA LEU A 53 -2.58 -10.50 7.85
C LEU A 53 -2.10 -11.71 8.63
N TYR A 54 -0.98 -11.55 9.31
CA TYR A 54 -0.35 -12.59 10.10
C TYR A 54 -0.65 -12.43 11.59
N GLY A 55 -0.57 -13.54 12.32
CA GLY A 55 -0.84 -13.59 13.76
C GLY A 55 -2.26 -14.04 14.09
N TYR A 56 -2.73 -13.67 15.28
CA TYR A 56 -4.07 -14.05 15.74
C TYR A 56 -5.10 -13.01 15.27
N PRO A 57 -6.05 -13.39 14.39
CA PRO A 57 -7.02 -12.45 13.85
C PRO A 57 -8.02 -12.03 14.93
N THR A 58 -8.48 -10.77 14.84
CA THR A 58 -9.69 -10.34 15.54
C THR A 58 -10.93 -10.89 14.80
N PHE A 59 -12.09 -10.87 15.47
CA PHE A 59 -13.35 -11.30 14.85
C PHE A 59 -13.66 -10.52 13.56
N GLU A 60 -13.39 -9.21 13.54
CA GLU A 60 -13.62 -8.37 12.36
C GLU A 60 -12.74 -8.80 11.17
N LEU A 61 -11.47 -9.13 11.43
CA LEU A 61 -10.56 -9.63 10.40
C LEU A 61 -10.98 -11.00 9.89
N PHE A 62 -11.57 -11.84 10.74
CA PHE A 62 -12.14 -13.11 10.32
C PHE A 62 -13.30 -12.90 9.34
N VAL A 63 -14.24 -12.01 9.67
CA VAL A 63 -15.38 -11.68 8.79
C VAL A 63 -14.89 -11.03 7.49
N ALA A 64 -13.92 -10.11 7.56
CA ALA A 64 -13.32 -9.50 6.37
C ALA A 64 -12.63 -10.54 5.48
N SER A 65 -12.05 -11.59 6.09
CA SER A 65 -11.45 -12.68 5.33
C SER A 65 -12.48 -13.56 4.62
N GLU A 66 -13.62 -13.84 5.26
CA GLU A 66 -14.75 -14.52 4.62
C GLU A 66 -15.31 -13.73 3.42
N ARG A 67 -15.19 -12.39 3.44
CA ARG A 67 -15.57 -11.51 2.32
C ARG A 67 -14.51 -11.41 1.22
N GLY A 68 -13.31 -11.96 1.43
CA GLY A 68 -12.20 -11.82 0.49
C GLY A 68 -11.63 -10.40 0.39
N GLU A 69 -11.75 -9.63 1.49
CA GLU A 69 -11.15 -8.30 1.65
C GLU A 69 -9.71 -8.40 2.17
N VAL A 70 -9.43 -9.40 3.01
CA VAL A 70 -8.10 -9.70 3.57
C VAL A 70 -7.85 -11.22 3.57
N ARG A 71 -6.59 -11.62 3.56
CA ARG A 71 -6.22 -13.02 3.80
C ARG A 71 -5.63 -13.19 5.18
N LEU A 72 -5.98 -14.27 5.86
CA LEU A 72 -5.35 -14.64 7.12
C LEU A 72 -4.18 -15.58 6.82
N GLY A 73 -2.98 -15.12 7.15
CA GLY A 73 -1.74 -15.87 7.07
C GLY A 73 -1.51 -16.76 8.29
N GLY A 74 -0.28 -17.25 8.43
CA GLY A 74 0.15 -18.03 9.59
C GLY A 74 0.45 -17.15 10.81
N CYS A 75 0.78 -17.81 11.93
CA CYS A 75 1.20 -17.10 13.14
C CYS A 75 2.65 -16.60 13.09
N ILE A 76 3.49 -17.18 12.23
CA ILE A 76 4.92 -16.90 12.16
C ILE A 76 5.20 -16.22 10.81
N ILE A 77 5.89 -15.07 10.87
CA ILE A 77 6.33 -14.29 9.72
C ILE A 77 7.83 -14.47 9.59
N GLY A 78 8.27 -14.95 8.43
CA GLY A 78 9.66 -15.00 8.00
C GLY A 78 9.95 -13.98 6.91
N GLU A 79 11.21 -13.86 6.51
CA GLU A 79 11.66 -12.95 5.44
C GLU A 79 11.09 -13.35 4.07
N GLU A 80 10.73 -14.62 3.90
CA GLU A 80 10.04 -15.15 2.72
C GLU A 80 8.50 -15.07 2.78
N SER A 81 7.95 -14.47 3.84
CA SER A 81 6.50 -14.36 4.02
C SER A 81 5.96 -13.19 3.20
N PRO A 82 5.03 -13.46 2.26
CA PRO A 82 4.50 -12.41 1.39
C PRO A 82 3.50 -11.50 2.10
N ASP A 83 3.56 -10.20 1.86
CA ASP A 83 2.60 -9.25 2.44
C ASP A 83 1.22 -9.28 1.75
N TYR A 84 1.14 -9.85 0.55
CA TYR A 84 -0.08 -9.86 -0.27
C TYR A 84 -0.17 -11.13 -1.12
N GLU A 85 -1.40 -11.48 -1.53
CA GLU A 85 -1.69 -12.52 -2.50
C GLU A 85 -2.64 -12.06 -3.61
N CYS A 86 -2.71 -12.81 -4.70
CA CYS A 86 -3.68 -12.59 -5.75
C CYS A 86 -5.08 -12.93 -5.24
N GLY A 87 -6.01 -11.98 -5.32
CA GLY A 87 -7.42 -12.22 -4.96
C GLY A 87 -8.14 -13.19 -5.90
N GLY A 88 -7.54 -13.57 -7.04
CA GLY A 88 -8.08 -14.53 -8.00
C GLY A 88 -7.59 -15.96 -7.78
N CYS A 89 -6.26 -16.15 -7.63
CA CYS A 89 -5.65 -17.49 -7.55
C CYS A 89 -4.87 -17.77 -6.27
N GLY A 90 -4.70 -16.79 -5.37
CA GLY A 90 -3.98 -16.96 -4.10
C GLY A 90 -2.46 -17.10 -4.22
N ASN A 91 -1.87 -16.80 -5.38
CA ASN A 91 -0.40 -16.75 -5.47
C ASN A 91 0.15 -15.58 -4.65
N ALA A 92 1.35 -15.73 -4.11
CA ALA A 92 2.03 -14.71 -3.31
C ALA A 92 2.65 -13.59 -4.18
N LEU A 93 2.61 -12.34 -3.70
CA LEU A 93 3.48 -11.25 -4.16
C LEU A 93 4.95 -11.48 -3.74
N PRO A 94 5.95 -10.85 -4.38
CA PRO A 94 5.84 -9.88 -5.48
C PRO A 94 5.87 -10.54 -6.86
N TRP A 95 4.85 -10.26 -7.69
CA TRP A 95 5.05 -10.37 -9.14
C TRP A 95 5.99 -9.24 -9.54
N VAL A 96 7.28 -9.58 -9.62
CA VAL A 96 8.36 -8.68 -10.02
C VAL A 96 7.86 -7.79 -11.15
N ARG A 97 7.88 -6.47 -10.95
CA ARG A 97 7.67 -5.54 -12.07
C ARG A 97 8.74 -5.90 -13.10
N ALA A 98 8.38 -6.02 -14.37
CA ALA A 98 9.39 -6.10 -15.40
C ALA A 98 10.22 -4.81 -15.31
N GLU A 99 11.36 -4.88 -14.63
CA GLU A 99 12.44 -3.92 -14.78
C GLU A 99 13.15 -4.35 -16.07
N ASP A 100 13.04 -3.51 -17.10
CA ASP A 100 13.73 -3.67 -18.40
C ASP A 100 15.25 -3.75 -18.25
#